data_AF-A0AAU9DAJ3-F1
#
_entry.id   AF-A0AAU9DAJ3-F1
#
_cell.length_a   1.000
_cell.length_b   1.000
_cell.length_c   1.000
_cell.angle_alpha   90.00
_cell.angle_beta   90.00
_cell.angle_gamma   90.00
#
_symmetry.space_group_name_H-M   'P 1'
#
loop_
_entity.id
_entity.type
_entity.pdbx_description
1 polymer ?
#
loop_
_entity_poly.entity_id
_entity_poly.type
_entity_poly.pdbx_seq_one_letter_code
_entity_poly.pdbx_strand_id
1 'polypeptide(L)'
;MLFVEAIEKWKYVLTAGMRSKATIKGHYVILRYFKNYLEEEKNSKIYVEDIKKSDVESFFKKSVEKKLESSTLSTYQIRLNSFFKYLYSNELIKEDLSKAVPKIKRINKQREYFNLYPLSSTFKKKVVKLIYFLKDDFYIL
;
A
#
# COMPACT_ATOMS: atom_id res chain seq x y z
N MET A 1 -20.44 -8.64 0.54
CA MET A 1 -20.07 -7.48 -0.28
C MET A 1 -18.79 -7.82 -1.03
N LEU A 2 -18.71 -7.49 -2.33
CA LEU A 2 -17.49 -7.75 -3.10
C LEU A 2 -16.31 -6.94 -2.54
N PHE A 3 -15.11 -7.50 -2.57
CA PHE A 3 -13.91 -6.82 -2.07
C PHE A 3 -13.66 -5.50 -2.80
N VAL A 4 -13.94 -5.43 -4.10
CA VAL A 4 -13.82 -4.20 -4.90
C VAL A 4 -14.77 -3.10 -4.39
N GLU A 5 -16.01 -3.46 -4.06
CA GLU A 5 -16.98 -2.51 -3.49
C GLU A 5 -16.51 -2.01 -2.12
N ALA A 6 -15.91 -2.88 -1.32
CA ALA A 6 -15.31 -2.52 -0.04
C ALA A 6 -14.16 -1.52 -0.19
N ILE A 7 -13.31 -1.68 -1.22
CA ILE A 7 -12.23 -0.74 -1.53
C ILE A 7 -12.80 0.64 -1.87
N GLU A 8 -13.86 0.72 -2.69
CA GLU A 8 -14.46 2.00 -3.06
C GLU A 8 -15.12 2.69 -1.85
N LYS A 9 -15.82 1.94 -1.00
CA LYS A 9 -16.32 2.48 0.29
C LYS A 9 -15.19 2.99 1.18
N TRP A 10 -14.08 2.26 1.25
CA TRP A 10 -12.90 2.69 2.01
C TRP A 10 -12.26 3.96 1.44
N LYS A 11 -12.18 4.08 0.11
CA LYS A 11 -11.71 5.28 -0.57
C LYS A 11 -12.59 6.49 -0.25
N TYR A 12 -13.91 6.31 -0.19
CA TYR A 12 -14.84 7.36 0.25
C TYR A 12 -14.52 7.80 1.69
N VAL A 13 -14.33 6.85 2.62
CA VAL A 13 -13.96 7.15 4.01
C VAL A 13 -12.63 7.91 4.11
N LEU A 14 -11.60 7.50 3.37
CA LEU A 14 -10.32 8.21 3.34
C LEU A 14 -10.45 9.63 2.77
N THR A 15 -11.31 9.81 1.77
CA THR A 15 -11.56 11.11 1.14
C THR A 15 -12.31 12.04 2.10
N ALA A 16 -13.36 11.55 2.75
CA ALA A 16 -14.10 12.28 3.77
C ALA A 16 -13.21 12.63 4.97
N GLY A 17 -12.28 11.74 5.34
CA GLY A 17 -11.25 11.99 6.34
C GLY A 17 -10.08 12.87 5.87
N MET A 18 -10.23 13.59 4.76
CA MET A 18 -9.26 14.55 4.20
C MET A 18 -7.85 13.98 4.00
N ARG A 19 -7.73 12.69 3.68
CA ARG A 19 -6.43 12.08 3.39
C ARG A 19 -5.90 12.57 2.04
N SER A 20 -4.59 12.73 1.94
CA SER A 20 -3.95 13.16 0.70
C SER A 20 -4.22 12.16 -0.44
N LYS A 21 -4.25 12.66 -1.69
CA LYS A 21 -4.36 11.81 -2.89
C LYS A 21 -3.31 10.70 -2.92
N ALA A 22 -2.08 11.01 -2.48
CA ALA A 22 -0.98 10.04 -2.41
C ALA A 22 -1.27 8.94 -1.38
N THR A 23 -1.82 9.29 -0.21
CA THR A 23 -2.23 8.32 0.82
C THR A 23 -3.33 7.40 0.29
N ILE A 24 -4.38 7.97 -0.33
CA ILE A 24 -5.50 7.22 -0.90
C ILE A 24 -5.00 6.23 -1.97
N LYS A 25 -4.18 6.72 -2.92
CA LYS A 25 -3.56 5.87 -3.95
C LYS A 25 -2.74 4.76 -3.32
N GLY A 26 -1.97 5.08 -2.27
CA GLY A 26 -1.20 4.09 -1.52
C GLY A 26 -2.06 2.96 -0.94
N HIS A 27 -3.19 3.28 -0.29
CA HIS A 27 -4.12 2.25 0.19
C HIS A 27 -4.66 1.40 -0.95
N TYR A 28 -5.13 2.04 -2.03
CA TYR A 28 -5.73 1.35 -3.17
C TYR A 28 -4.78 0.32 -3.80
N VAL A 29 -3.52 0.70 -4.02
CA VAL A 29 -2.51 -0.20 -4.60
C VAL A 29 -2.32 -1.46 -3.76
N ILE A 30 -2.22 -1.31 -2.43
CA ILE A 30 -2.02 -2.49 -1.55
C ILE A 30 -3.26 -3.35 -1.49
N LEU A 31 -4.45 -2.75 -1.38
CA LEU A 31 -5.70 -3.50 -1.34
C LEU A 31 -5.94 -4.25 -2.66
N ARG A 32 -5.55 -3.67 -3.79
CA ARG A 32 -5.59 -4.36 -5.09
C ARG A 32 -4.62 -5.55 -5.14
N TYR A 33 -3.40 -5.42 -4.62
CA TYR A 33 -2.47 -6.55 -4.55
C TYR A 33 -2.98 -7.68 -3.66
N PHE A 34 -3.55 -7.34 -2.51
CA PHE A 34 -4.17 -8.33 -1.62
C PHE A 34 -5.37 -9.02 -2.29
N LYS A 35 -6.25 -8.25 -2.95
CA LYS A 35 -7.37 -8.78 -3.73
C LYS A 35 -6.90 -9.77 -4.79
N ASN A 36 -5.95 -9.37 -5.64
CA ASN A 36 -5.46 -10.20 -6.73
C ASN A 36 -4.85 -11.50 -6.19
N TYR A 37 -4.07 -11.43 -5.10
CA TYR A 37 -3.54 -12.61 -4.44
C TYR A 37 -4.67 -13.57 -4.03
N LEU A 38 -5.73 -13.09 -3.38
CA LEU A 38 -6.84 -13.94 -2.97
C LEU A 38 -7.63 -14.50 -4.15
N GLU A 39 -7.86 -13.70 -5.20
CA GLU A 39 -8.54 -14.14 -6.41
C GLU A 39 -7.74 -15.23 -7.15
N GLU A 40 -6.42 -15.13 -7.16
CA GLU A 40 -5.53 -16.17 -7.69
C GLU A 40 -5.61 -17.46 -6.87
N GLU A 41 -5.55 -17.37 -5.54
CA GLU A 41 -5.59 -18.55 -4.66
C GLU A 41 -6.97 -19.25 -4.64
N LYS A 42 -8.06 -18.48 -4.75
CA LYS A 42 -9.43 -19.00 -4.67
C LYS A 42 -10.10 -19.17 -6.03
N ASN A 43 -9.42 -18.80 -7.12
CA ASN A 43 -9.93 -18.80 -8.50
C ASN A 43 -11.34 -18.22 -8.64
N SER A 44 -11.63 -17.15 -7.90
CA SER A 44 -12.96 -16.55 -7.82
C SER A 44 -12.90 -15.11 -7.32
N LYS A 45 -13.96 -14.35 -7.58
CA LYS A 45 -14.13 -13.02 -6.99
C LYS A 45 -14.28 -13.16 -5.47
N ILE A 46 -13.69 -12.22 -4.75
CA ILE A 46 -13.65 -12.27 -3.29
C ILE A 46 -14.78 -11.43 -2.69
N TYR A 47 -15.50 -12.04 -1.74
CA TYR A 47 -16.37 -11.33 -0.80
C TYR A 47 -15.60 -11.08 0.50
N VAL A 48 -15.80 -9.91 1.12
CA VAL A 48 -15.08 -9.54 2.35
C VAL A 48 -15.41 -10.47 3.53
N GLU A 49 -16.62 -11.02 3.53
CA GLU A 49 -17.13 -11.93 4.55
C GLU A 49 -16.47 -13.31 4.50
N ASP A 50 -15.94 -13.69 3.33
CA ASP A 50 -15.28 -14.99 3.10
C ASP A 50 -13.78 -14.96 3.39
N ILE A 51 -13.25 -13.80 3.79
CA ILE A 51 -11.83 -13.64 4.13
C ILE A 51 -11.60 -14.17 5.54
N LYS A 52 -10.68 -15.12 5.65
CA LYS A 52 -10.28 -15.73 6.91
C LYS A 52 -8.96 -15.13 7.39
N LYS A 53 -8.67 -15.27 8.68
CA LYS A 53 -7.36 -14.88 9.25
C LYS A 53 -6.20 -15.56 8.53
N SER A 54 -6.36 -16.83 8.19
CA SER A 54 -5.37 -17.62 7.42
C SER A 54 -5.05 -17.01 6.05
N ASP A 55 -6.01 -16.35 5.40
CA ASP A 55 -5.80 -15.70 4.11
C ASP A 55 -4.86 -14.50 4.24
N VAL A 56 -5.02 -13.74 5.35
CA VAL A 56 -4.15 -12.60 5.68
C VAL A 56 -2.74 -13.08 6.03
N GLU A 57 -2.63 -14.11 6.86
CA GLU A 57 -1.34 -14.70 7.25
C GLU A 57 -0.59 -15.27 6.04
N SER A 58 -1.29 -16.00 5.17
CA SER A 58 -0.71 -16.58 3.96
C SER A 58 -0.22 -15.51 2.99
N PHE A 59 -0.95 -14.40 2.84
CA PHE A 59 -0.51 -13.26 2.03
C PHE A 59 0.82 -12.67 2.52
N PHE A 60 0.98 -12.48 3.83
CA PHE A 60 2.23 -11.97 4.40
C PHE A 60 3.36 -12.99 4.29
N LYS A 61 3.07 -14.28 4.52
CA LYS A 61 4.04 -15.36 4.31
C LYS A 61 4.57 -15.37 2.88
N LYS A 62 3.67 -15.33 1.88
CA LYS A 62 4.03 -15.25 0.46
C LYS A 62 4.82 -13.99 0.12
N SER A 63 4.49 -12.87 0.75
CA SER A 63 5.21 -11.60 0.58
C SER A 63 6.64 -11.67 1.11
N VAL A 64 6.87 -12.37 2.22
CA VAL A 64 8.21 -12.64 2.76
C VAL A 64 8.98 -13.62 1.87
N GLU A 65 8.33 -14.68 1.39
CA GLU A 65 8.92 -15.65 0.45
C GLU A 65 9.35 -14.98 -0.86
N LYS A 66 8.60 -13.98 -1.33
CA LYS A 66 8.96 -13.10 -2.46
C LYS A 66 10.09 -12.10 -2.14
N LYS A 67 10.68 -12.16 -0.94
CA LYS A 67 11.76 -11.28 -0.47
C LYS A 67 11.41 -9.79 -0.56
N LEU A 68 10.15 -9.43 -0.29
CA LEU A 68 9.79 -8.02 -0.22
C LEU A 68 10.53 -7.33 0.94
N GLU A 69 10.99 -6.11 0.68
CA GLU A 69 11.68 -5.28 1.66
C GLU A 69 10.80 -5.00 2.89
N SER A 70 11.43 -4.89 4.07
CA SER A 70 10.73 -4.60 5.34
C SER A 70 9.91 -3.29 5.29
N SER A 71 10.36 -2.30 4.51
CA SER A 71 9.64 -1.04 4.28
C SER A 71 8.32 -1.25 3.50
N THR A 72 8.33 -2.16 2.53
CA THR A 72 7.14 -2.56 1.77
C THR A 72 6.19 -3.35 2.66
N LEU A 73 6.69 -4.33 3.41
CA LEU A 73 5.89 -5.15 4.32
C LEU A 73 5.24 -4.32 5.44
N SER A 74 5.97 -3.36 6.02
CA SER A 74 5.40 -2.41 6.99
C SER A 74 4.33 -1.50 6.37
N THR A 75 4.50 -1.14 5.09
CA THR A 75 3.46 -0.40 4.35
C THR A 75 2.21 -1.26 4.16
N TYR A 76 2.38 -2.54 3.82
CA TYR A 76 1.27 -3.49 3.69
C TYR A 76 0.54 -3.64 5.02
N GLN A 77 1.30 -3.86 6.09
CA GLN A 77 0.82 -3.95 7.46
C GLN A 77 -0.08 -2.75 7.82
N ILE A 78 0.42 -1.52 7.69
CA ILE A 78 -0.32 -0.32 8.09
C ILE A 78 -1.63 -0.19 7.31
N ARG A 79 -1.57 -0.41 5.99
CA ARG A 79 -2.72 -0.20 5.10
C ARG A 79 -3.78 -1.28 5.26
N LEU A 80 -3.39 -2.55 5.37
CA LEU A 80 -4.32 -3.66 5.60
C LEU A 80 -4.92 -3.61 7.01
N ASN A 81 -4.11 -3.32 8.03
CA ASN A 81 -4.58 -3.17 9.41
C ASN A 81 -5.67 -2.09 9.51
N SER A 82 -5.44 -0.91 8.90
CA SER A 82 -6.42 0.17 8.89
C SER A 82 -7.71 -0.21 8.14
N PHE A 83 -7.59 -0.93 7.03
CA PHE A 83 -8.74 -1.35 6.23
C PHE A 83 -9.59 -2.40 6.96
N PHE A 84 -8.96 -3.43 7.53
CA PHE A 84 -9.68 -4.47 8.27
C PHE A 84 -10.33 -3.93 9.55
N LYS A 85 -9.68 -2.99 10.25
CA LYS A 85 -10.33 -2.28 11.36
C LYS A 85 -11.56 -1.53 10.91
N TYR A 86 -11.49 -0.83 9.77
CA TYR A 86 -12.67 -0.18 9.19
C TYR A 86 -13.79 -1.16 8.89
N LEU A 87 -13.50 -2.29 8.23
CA LEU A 87 -14.50 -3.31 7.93
C LEU A 87 -15.17 -3.83 9.21
N TYR A 88 -14.37 -4.14 10.23
CA TYR A 88 -14.88 -4.66 11.50
C TYR A 88 -15.69 -3.61 12.26
N SER A 89 -15.20 -2.38 12.40
CA SER A 89 -15.91 -1.30 13.10
C SER A 89 -17.21 -0.85 12.44
N ASN A 90 -17.40 -1.18 11.16
CA ASN A 90 -18.64 -0.92 10.42
C ASN A 90 -19.48 -2.18 10.22
N GLU A 91 -19.17 -3.26 10.95
CA GLU A 91 -19.91 -4.53 10.93
C GLU A 91 -19.99 -5.18 9.54
N LEU A 92 -19.05 -4.86 8.66
CA LEU A 92 -18.96 -5.42 7.30
C LEU A 92 -18.33 -6.83 7.29
N ILE A 93 -17.67 -7.20 8.38
CA ILE A 93 -17.11 -8.53 8.63
C ILE A 93 -17.35 -8.89 10.09
N LYS A 94 -17.54 -10.19 10.37
CA LYS A 94 -17.85 -10.69 11.73
C LYS A 94 -16.64 -10.72 12.65
N GLU A 95 -15.46 -10.89 12.09
CA GLU A 95 -14.21 -11.03 12.85
C GLU A 95 -13.24 -9.90 12.52
N ASP A 96 -12.50 -9.45 13.55
CA ASP A 96 -11.44 -8.47 13.37
C ASP A 96 -10.19 -9.13 12.75
N LEU A 97 -10.11 -9.08 11.42
CA LEU A 97 -8.98 -9.58 10.64
C LEU A 97 -7.70 -8.76 10.84
N SER A 98 -7.78 -7.57 11.44
CA SER A 98 -6.60 -6.74 11.72
C SER A 98 -5.64 -7.42 12.70
N LYS A 99 -6.14 -8.34 13.52
CA LYS A 99 -5.36 -9.16 14.46
C LYS A 99 -4.46 -10.20 13.77
N ALA A 100 -4.79 -10.60 12.54
CA ALA A 100 -4.00 -11.51 11.73
C ALA A 100 -2.88 -10.80 10.96
N VAL A 101 -2.84 -9.48 10.99
CA VAL A 101 -1.79 -8.69 10.35
C VAL A 101 -0.53 -8.72 11.23
N PRO A 102 0.60 -9.27 10.74
CA PRO A 102 1.80 -9.42 11.56
C PRO A 102 2.42 -8.07 11.90
N LYS A 103 3.06 -7.98 13.07
CA LYS A 103 3.86 -6.81 13.44
C LYS A 103 5.20 -6.84 12.69
N ILE A 104 5.38 -5.96 11.73
CA ILE A 104 6.63 -5.82 10.98
C ILE A 104 7.49 -4.74 11.65
N LYS A 105 8.67 -5.13 12.14
CA LYS A 105 9.65 -4.18 12.65
C LYS A 105 10.29 -3.46 11.46
N ARG A 106 10.07 -2.16 11.36
CA ARG A 106 10.71 -1.35 10.33
C ARG A 106 12.21 -1.24 10.64
N ILE A 107 13.03 -1.72 9.73
CA ILE A 107 14.48 -1.50 9.79
C ILE A 107 14.72 -0.11 9.17
N ASN A 108 15.09 0.86 9.99
CA ASN A 108 15.48 2.17 9.50
C ASN A 108 16.87 2.06 8.86
N LYS A 109 16.93 1.85 7.54
CA LYS A 109 18.15 2.17 6.80
C LYS A 109 18.34 3.69 6.88
N GLN A 110 19.48 4.14 7.40
CA GLN A 110 19.87 5.53 7.23
C GLN A 110 19.90 5.83 5.74
N ARG A 111 19.25 6.93 5.35
CA ARG A 111 19.46 7.48 4.01
C ARG A 111 20.86 8.06 4.01
N GLU A 112 21.75 7.45 3.25
CA GLU A 112 23.03 8.08 2.92
C GLU A 112 22.71 9.29 2.04
N TYR A 113 22.89 10.48 2.59
CA TYR A 113 22.79 11.72 1.82
C TYR A 113 24.12 11.91 1.11
N PHE A 114 24.12 11.82 -0.23
CA PHE A 114 25.27 12.28 -1.00
C PHE A 114 25.48 13.77 -0.71
N ASN A 115 26.65 14.12 -0.20
CA ASN A 115 27.03 15.51 0.05
C ASN A 115 27.36 16.15 -1.30
N LEU A 116 26.39 16.87 -1.86
CA LEU A 116 26.41 17.35 -3.25
C LEU A 116 27.23 18.65 -3.43
N TYR A 117 28.28 18.87 -2.65
CA TYR A 117 29.10 20.07 -2.81
C TYR A 117 30.60 19.83 -2.98
N PRO A 118 31.25 20.46 -3.97
CA PRO A 118 30.67 21.26 -5.05
C PRO A 118 30.36 20.37 -6.25
N LEU A 119 29.08 20.12 -6.55
CA LEU A 119 28.67 19.62 -7.87
C LEU A 119 29.28 20.54 -8.94
N SER A 120 30.17 19.99 -9.78
CA SER A 120 30.77 20.74 -10.89
C SER A 120 29.68 21.35 -11.79
N SER A 121 29.97 22.47 -12.43
CA SER A 121 29.04 23.21 -13.30
C SER A 121 28.38 22.32 -14.38
N THR A 122 29.05 21.23 -14.77
CA THR A 122 28.56 20.18 -15.68
C THR A 122 27.38 19.39 -15.11
N PHE A 123 27.35 19.12 -13.80
CA PHE A 123 26.28 18.37 -13.14
C PHE A 123 25.00 19.21 -12.99
N LYS A 124 25.12 20.52 -12.77
CA LYS A 124 23.97 21.46 -12.72
C LYS A 124 23.14 21.41 -14.01
N LYS A 125 23.78 21.40 -15.19
CA LYS A 125 23.05 21.35 -16.48
C LYS A 125 22.28 20.04 -16.67
N LYS A 126 22.84 18.90 -16.25
CA LYS A 126 22.15 17.59 -16.37
C LYS A 126 20.99 17.44 -15.37
N VAL A 127 21.17 17.87 -14.13
CA VAL A 127 20.12 17.77 -13.09
C VAL A 127 18.97 18.74 -13.38
N VAL A 128 19.24 19.96 -13.83
CA VAL A 128 18.18 20.90 -14.25
C VAL A 128 17.38 20.34 -15.43
N LYS A 129 18.05 19.71 -16.41
CA LYS A 129 17.37 19.04 -17.53
C LYS A 129 16.48 17.88 -17.06
N LEU A 130 16.93 17.09 -16.06
CA LEU A 130 16.15 16.00 -15.48
C LEU A 130 14.92 16.50 -14.69
N ILE A 131 15.06 17.61 -13.96
CA ILE A 131 13.96 18.22 -13.20
C ILE A 131 12.92 18.86 -14.14
N TYR A 132 13.34 19.44 -15.26
CA TYR A 132 12.41 19.94 -16.29
C TYR A 132 11.69 18.80 -17.00
N PHE A 133 12.40 17.74 -17.40
CA PHE A 133 11.80 16.56 -18.02
C PHE A 133 10.76 15.89 -17.11
N LEU A 134 11.03 15.82 -15.81
CA LEU A 134 10.08 15.31 -14.83
C LEU A 134 8.92 16.27 -14.55
N LYS A 135 9.05 17.58 -14.76
CA LYS A 135 7.94 18.53 -14.59
C LYS A 135 6.94 18.49 -15.73
N ASP A 136 7.41 18.22 -16.95
CA ASP A 136 6.53 18.15 -18.13
C ASP A 136 5.63 16.90 -18.11
N ASP A 137 6.05 15.81 -17.46
CA ASP A 137 5.23 14.59 -17.28
C ASP A 137 4.17 14.71 -16.16
N PHE A 138 4.17 15.79 -15.35
CA PHE A 138 3.14 16.03 -14.32
C PHE A 138 2.00 16.95 -14.78
N TYR A 139 2.00 17.40 -16.04
CA TYR A 139 0.92 18.20 -16.63
C TYR A 139 0.44 17.64 -17.98
N ILE A 140 0.21 16.33 -18.10
CA ILE A 140 -0.66 15.79 -19.14
C ILE A 140 -1.57 14.71 -18.51
N LEU A 141 -2.84 15.12 -18.31
CA LEU A 141 -4.08 14.34 -18.09
C LEU A 141 -4.20 13.46 -16.82
#